data_AF-A0A3A9VWJ6-F1
#
_entry.id   AF-A0A3A9VWJ6-F1
#
_cell.length_a   1.000
_cell.length_b   1.000
_cell.length_c   1.000
_cell.angle_alpha   90.00
_cell.angle_beta   90.00
_cell.angle_gamma   90.00
#
_symmetry.space_group_name_H-M   'P 1'
#
loop_
_entity.id
_entity.type
_entity.pdbx_description
1 polymer ?
#
loop_
_entity_poly.entity_id
_entity_poly.type
_entity_poly.pdbx_seq_one_letter_code
_entity_poly.pdbx_strand_id
1 'polypeptide(L)'
;MSPSLRRAAALLPVPLVAGALLLPGNASHADAPPELDDPAAAAATWAVSQLTDGTHASGDHGLTADLALGFAATGTAGDAAERATDWLAATADDYITRGDPGSGTVFAGGLAKLALVASVEHRDPSDFGGLDLTALLLERLGD
;
A
#
# COMPACT_ATOMS: atom_id res chain seq x y z
N MET A 1 24.43 34.95 17.59
CA MET A 1 24.36 35.76 16.36
C MET A 1 23.78 34.88 15.27
N SER A 2 22.49 35.01 15.04
CA SER A 2 21.73 34.32 13.99
C SER A 2 20.96 35.41 13.25
N PRO A 3 21.05 35.54 11.92
CA PRO A 3 20.29 36.57 11.22
C PRO A 3 18.85 36.08 11.01
N SER A 4 17.92 36.79 11.63
CA SER A 4 16.48 36.67 11.40
C SER A 4 16.14 37.19 10.00
N LEU A 5 15.76 36.31 9.08
CA LEU A 5 15.24 36.70 7.78
C LEU A 5 13.82 37.25 7.92
N ARG A 6 13.71 38.58 7.85
CA ARG A 6 12.43 39.29 7.72
C ARG A 6 11.79 38.90 6.39
N ARG A 7 10.69 38.15 6.44
CA ARG A 7 9.81 37.93 5.27
C ARG A 7 9.07 39.23 4.97
N ALA A 8 9.55 39.99 3.98
CA ALA A 8 8.80 41.05 3.37
C ALA A 8 7.75 40.44 2.43
N ALA A 9 6.47 40.64 2.77
CA ALA A 9 5.36 40.36 1.87
C ALA A 9 5.40 41.36 0.71
N ALA A 10 5.52 40.84 -0.52
CA ALA A 10 5.27 41.62 -1.73
C ALA A 10 4.05 41.04 -2.42
N LEU A 11 2.90 41.71 -2.21
CA LEU A 11 1.71 41.58 -3.03
C LEU A 11 2.06 42.02 -4.46
N LEU A 12 2.12 41.09 -5.40
CA LEU A 12 2.15 41.39 -6.82
C LEU A 12 0.73 41.21 -7.39
N PRO A 13 0.21 42.17 -8.15
CA PRO A 13 -1.11 42.08 -8.75
C PRO A 13 -1.11 41.00 -9.85
N VAL A 14 -2.14 40.15 -9.82
CA VAL A 14 -2.44 39.19 -10.90
C VAL A 14 -3.06 39.97 -12.06
N PRO A 15 -2.42 40.10 -13.22
CA PRO A 15 -3.17 40.42 -14.42
C PRO A 15 -3.94 39.18 -14.84
N LEU A 16 -5.27 39.25 -14.75
CA LEU A 16 -6.22 38.39 -15.46
C LEU A 16 -5.94 38.53 -16.96
N VAL A 17 -5.06 37.69 -17.50
CA VAL A 17 -4.92 37.50 -18.94
C VAL A 17 -6.02 36.53 -19.36
N ALA A 18 -7.23 37.07 -19.51
CA ALA A 18 -8.27 36.46 -20.34
C ALA A 18 -7.92 36.69 -21.81
N GLY A 19 -6.80 36.11 -22.25
CA GLY A 19 -6.35 36.08 -23.63
C GLY A 19 -6.78 34.78 -24.27
N ALA A 20 -8.01 34.74 -24.79
CA ALA A 20 -8.44 33.68 -25.70
C ALA A 20 -7.61 33.78 -26.99
N LEU A 21 -6.47 33.09 -27.02
CA LEU A 21 -5.73 32.81 -28.23
C LEU A 21 -6.54 31.81 -29.06
N LEU A 22 -7.41 32.34 -29.92
CA LEU A 22 -8.00 31.63 -31.06
C LEU A 22 -6.93 31.38 -32.15
N LEU A 23 -5.84 30.73 -31.77
CA LEU A 23 -5.00 30.04 -32.75
C LEU A 23 -5.74 28.74 -33.12
N PRO A 24 -5.68 28.26 -34.37
CA PRO A 24 -5.91 26.85 -34.66
C PRO A 24 -4.78 26.08 -33.96
N GLY A 25 -4.94 25.89 -32.65
CA GLY A 25 -4.10 25.02 -31.87
C GLY A 25 -4.43 23.64 -32.37
N ASN A 26 -3.56 23.09 -33.21
CA ASN A 26 -3.42 21.65 -33.32
C ASN A 26 -3.19 21.22 -31.88
N ALA A 27 -4.21 20.65 -31.23
CA ALA A 27 -4.00 20.03 -29.94
C ALA A 27 -2.92 18.98 -30.20
N SER A 28 -1.69 19.25 -29.75
CA SER A 28 -0.65 18.24 -29.72
C SER A 28 -1.13 17.22 -28.70
N HIS A 29 -1.92 16.26 -29.17
CA HIS A 29 -2.17 15.05 -28.44
C HIS A 29 -0.80 14.37 -28.31
N ALA A 30 -0.36 14.19 -27.07
CA ALA A 30 0.75 13.28 -26.83
C ALA A 30 0.37 11.93 -27.44
N ASP A 31 1.30 11.32 -28.17
CA ASP A 31 1.10 9.94 -28.63
C ASP A 31 0.76 9.06 -27.43
N ALA A 32 -0.20 8.15 -27.63
CA ALA A 32 -0.53 7.19 -26.59
C ALA A 32 0.73 6.41 -26.22
N PRO A 33 0.99 6.17 -24.91
CA PRO A 33 2.11 5.34 -24.52
C PRO A 33 1.96 3.94 -25.14
N PRO A 34 3.07 3.23 -25.39
CA PRO A 34 3.00 1.86 -25.87
C PRO A 34 2.20 1.01 -24.89
N GLU A 35 1.38 0.12 -25.42
CA GLU A 35 0.64 -0.87 -24.63
C GLU A 35 1.62 -1.89 -24.03
N LEU A 36 1.34 -2.33 -22.81
CA LEU A 36 2.13 -3.36 -22.14
C LEU A 36 1.60 -4.74 -22.54
N ASP A 37 2.50 -5.63 -22.96
CA ASP A 37 2.14 -7.02 -23.31
C ASP A 37 1.53 -7.78 -22.13
N ASP A 38 2.03 -7.53 -20.92
CA ASP A 38 1.49 -8.06 -19.67
C ASP A 38 1.50 -6.96 -18.58
N PRO A 39 0.38 -6.23 -18.41
CA PRO A 39 0.27 -5.18 -17.42
C PRO A 39 0.44 -5.69 -15.98
N ALA A 40 0.02 -6.92 -15.68
CA ALA A 40 0.11 -7.49 -14.35
C ALA A 40 1.56 -7.82 -13.99
N ALA A 41 2.29 -8.48 -14.89
CA ALA A 41 3.71 -8.76 -14.70
C ALA A 41 4.55 -7.48 -14.62
N ALA A 42 4.21 -6.46 -15.40
CA ALA A 42 4.88 -5.16 -15.34
C ALA A 42 4.66 -4.46 -13.99
N ALA A 43 3.41 -4.43 -13.52
CA ALA A 43 3.07 -3.87 -12.21
C ALA A 43 3.75 -4.64 -11.07
N ALA A 44 3.75 -5.98 -11.13
CA ALA A 44 4.38 -6.83 -10.13
C ALA A 44 5.90 -6.64 -10.10
N THR A 45 6.55 -6.57 -11.28
CA THR A 45 7.99 -6.30 -11.39
C THR A 45 8.35 -4.97 -10.74
N TRP A 46 7.58 -3.92 -11.02
CA TRP A 46 7.80 -2.64 -10.38
C TRP A 46 7.57 -2.72 -8.87
N ALA A 47 6.45 -3.30 -8.41
CA ALA A 47 6.14 -3.43 -6.99
C ALA A 47 7.23 -4.19 -6.21
N VAL A 48 7.73 -5.30 -6.75
CA VAL A 48 8.84 -6.07 -6.14
C VAL A 48 10.10 -5.22 -6.02
N SER A 49 10.40 -4.36 -6.99
CA SER A 49 11.55 -3.44 -6.92
C SER A 49 11.44 -2.38 -5.82
N GLN A 50 10.24 -2.15 -5.29
CA GLN A 50 9.98 -1.18 -4.22
C GLN A 50 9.98 -1.81 -2.82
N LEU A 51 10.10 -3.14 -2.71
CA LEU A 51 10.09 -3.82 -1.43
C LEU A 51 11.42 -3.64 -0.68
N THR A 52 11.34 -3.27 0.59
CA THR A 52 12.48 -3.26 1.51
C THR A 52 12.94 -4.69 1.74
N ASP A 53 14.21 -4.97 1.47
CA ASP A 53 14.83 -6.30 1.54
C ASP A 53 14.05 -7.38 0.77
N GLY A 54 13.23 -6.97 -0.19
CA GLY A 54 12.35 -7.86 -0.94
C GLY A 54 11.20 -8.49 -0.13
N THR A 55 10.83 -7.91 1.01
CA THR A 55 9.80 -8.46 1.91
C THR A 55 8.59 -7.54 2.05
N HIS A 56 8.76 -6.25 2.27
CA HIS A 56 7.63 -5.39 2.69
C HIS A 56 7.70 -3.98 2.09
N ALA A 57 6.55 -3.32 1.99
CA ALA A 57 6.43 -2.00 1.41
C ALA A 57 6.52 -0.91 2.49
N SER A 58 7.65 -0.21 2.58
CA SER A 58 7.85 0.98 3.44
C SER A 58 7.56 0.77 4.95
N GLY A 59 7.59 -0.46 5.43
CA GLY A 59 7.20 -0.82 6.80
C GLY A 59 5.68 -0.86 7.05
N ASP A 60 4.86 -0.65 6.02
CA ASP A 60 3.41 -0.57 6.14
C ASP A 60 2.79 -1.96 5.94
N HIS A 61 2.12 -2.44 6.99
CA HIS A 61 1.45 -3.74 6.99
C HIS A 61 0.28 -3.82 6.02
N GLY A 62 -0.51 -2.75 5.91
CA GLY A 62 -1.69 -2.74 5.06
C GLY A 62 -1.32 -2.75 3.59
N LEU A 63 -0.31 -1.96 3.20
CA LEU A 63 0.22 -1.93 1.85
C LEU A 63 0.92 -3.23 1.49
N THR A 64 1.68 -3.81 2.42
CA THR A 64 2.34 -5.11 2.21
C THR A 64 1.30 -6.22 2.00
N ALA A 65 0.22 -6.22 2.80
CA ALA A 65 -0.91 -7.13 2.60
C ALA A 65 -1.62 -6.92 1.26
N ASP A 66 -1.81 -5.67 0.82
CA ASP A 66 -2.41 -5.37 -0.49
C ASP A 66 -1.54 -5.88 -1.65
N LEU A 67 -0.21 -5.80 -1.52
CA LEU A 67 0.71 -6.39 -2.49
C LEU A 67 0.62 -7.92 -2.52
N ALA A 68 0.60 -8.59 -1.37
CA ALA A 68 0.45 -10.04 -1.31
C ALA A 68 -0.88 -10.49 -1.98
N LEU A 69 -1.99 -9.85 -1.64
CA LEU A 69 -3.30 -10.12 -2.27
C LEU A 69 -3.28 -9.84 -3.78
N GLY A 70 -2.61 -8.78 -4.23
CA GLY A 70 -2.48 -8.44 -5.64
C GLY A 70 -1.63 -9.44 -6.43
N PHE A 71 -0.55 -9.93 -5.85
CA PHE A 71 0.30 -10.97 -6.41
C PHE A 71 -0.47 -12.30 -6.52
N ALA A 72 -1.17 -12.70 -5.46
CA ALA A 72 -2.04 -13.88 -5.46
C ALA A 72 -3.12 -13.79 -6.54
N ALA A 73 -3.83 -12.66 -6.62
CA ALA A 73 -4.94 -12.45 -7.55
C ALA A 73 -4.50 -12.48 -9.02
N THR A 74 -3.28 -12.05 -9.31
CA THR A 74 -2.73 -12.02 -10.68
C THR A 74 -1.86 -13.24 -11.00
N GLY A 75 -1.56 -14.09 -10.02
CA GLY A 75 -0.64 -15.21 -10.19
C GLY A 75 0.79 -14.78 -10.50
N THR A 76 1.22 -13.62 -10.01
CA THR A 76 2.55 -13.05 -10.26
C THR A 76 3.39 -13.01 -8.99
N ALA A 77 4.71 -12.87 -9.13
CA ALA A 77 5.64 -12.60 -8.03
C ALA A 77 5.58 -13.56 -6.82
N GLY A 78 5.38 -14.87 -7.05
CA GLY A 78 5.22 -15.88 -5.99
C GLY A 78 6.26 -15.81 -4.86
N ASP A 79 7.56 -15.78 -5.18
CA ASP A 79 8.62 -15.67 -4.16
C ASP A 79 8.59 -14.36 -3.35
N ALA A 80 8.05 -13.28 -3.93
CA ALA A 80 7.87 -12.02 -3.21
C ALA A 80 6.59 -12.03 -2.37
N ALA A 81 5.52 -12.67 -2.85
CA ALA A 81 4.29 -12.89 -2.08
C ALA A 81 4.56 -13.74 -0.83
N GLU A 82 5.34 -14.82 -0.95
CA GLU A 82 5.74 -15.65 0.18
C GLU A 82 6.52 -14.85 1.23
N ARG A 83 7.53 -14.09 0.79
CA ARG A 83 8.35 -13.26 1.68
C ARG A 83 7.56 -12.11 2.34
N ALA A 84 6.61 -11.52 1.63
CA ALA A 84 5.70 -10.53 2.20
C ALA A 84 4.78 -11.14 3.26
N THR A 85 4.27 -12.33 2.99
CA THR A 85 3.43 -13.09 3.93
C THR A 85 4.20 -13.48 5.18
N ASP A 86 5.45 -13.90 5.04
CA ASP A 86 6.32 -14.22 6.19
C ASP A 86 6.60 -13.00 7.06
N TRP A 87 6.86 -11.84 6.44
CA TRP A 87 7.03 -10.59 7.17
C TRP A 87 5.74 -10.20 7.91
N LEU A 88 4.58 -10.30 7.25
CA LEU A 88 3.28 -10.04 7.86
C LEU A 88 2.97 -10.99 9.02
N ALA A 89 3.36 -12.26 8.93
CA ALA A 89 3.22 -13.21 10.03
C ALA A 89 4.11 -12.83 11.22
N ALA A 90 5.37 -12.47 10.95
CA ALA A 90 6.31 -12.06 11.98
C ALA A 90 5.89 -10.78 12.72
N THR A 91 5.09 -9.92 12.08
CA THR A 91 4.62 -8.64 12.65
C THR A 91 3.10 -8.60 12.82
N ALA A 92 2.43 -9.75 12.83
CA ALA A 92 0.97 -9.82 12.83
C ALA A 92 0.32 -9.11 14.02
N ASP A 93 0.87 -9.30 15.22
CA ASP A 93 0.36 -8.69 16.45
C ASP A 93 0.46 -7.15 16.41
N ASP A 94 1.56 -6.62 15.87
CA ASP A 94 1.73 -5.18 15.64
C ASP A 94 0.66 -4.64 14.70
N TYR A 95 0.39 -5.34 13.60
CA TYR A 95 -0.59 -4.89 12.63
C TYR A 95 -2.02 -4.89 13.19
N ILE A 96 -2.43 -5.99 13.84
CA ILE A 96 -3.80 -6.11 14.35
C ILE A 96 -4.05 -5.22 15.58
N THR A 97 -3.02 -4.69 16.22
CA THR A 97 -3.14 -3.76 17.35
C THR A 97 -2.79 -2.31 17.00
N ARG A 98 -2.37 -2.03 15.76
CA ARG A 98 -1.81 -0.72 15.31
C ARG A 98 -0.57 -0.29 16.09
N GLY A 99 0.30 -1.24 16.39
CA GLY A 99 1.55 -1.01 17.11
C GLY A 99 1.39 -0.82 18.61
N ASP A 100 0.31 -1.34 19.18
CA ASP A 100 0.10 -1.40 20.63
C ASP A 100 -0.19 -2.83 21.12
N PRO A 101 0.78 -3.78 20.98
CA PRO A 101 0.64 -5.15 21.43
C PRO A 101 0.25 -5.28 22.91
N GLY A 102 -0.69 -6.17 23.21
CA GLY A 102 -1.15 -6.42 24.58
C GLY A 102 -2.10 -5.36 25.17
N SER A 103 -2.43 -4.30 24.43
CA SER A 103 -3.39 -3.28 24.87
C SER A 103 -4.84 -3.76 24.97
N GLY A 104 -5.15 -4.90 24.32
CA GLY A 104 -6.52 -5.39 24.12
C GLY A 104 -7.26 -4.68 22.98
N THR A 105 -6.62 -3.71 22.31
CA THR A 105 -7.16 -3.07 21.11
C THR A 105 -7.07 -4.01 19.92
N VAL A 106 -8.16 -4.16 19.16
CA VAL A 106 -8.18 -4.92 17.92
C VAL A 106 -8.58 -4.02 16.75
N PHE A 107 -7.69 -3.88 15.80
CA PHE A 107 -7.95 -3.26 14.51
C PHE A 107 -8.61 -4.27 13.56
N ALA A 108 -9.94 -4.30 13.58
CA ALA A 108 -10.75 -5.24 12.81
C ALA A 108 -10.38 -5.31 11.31
N GLY A 109 -10.05 -4.17 10.70
CA GLY A 109 -9.64 -4.11 9.29
C GLY A 109 -8.31 -4.83 9.02
N GLY A 110 -7.31 -4.63 9.89
CA GLY A 110 -6.02 -5.32 9.78
C GLY A 110 -6.15 -6.81 10.06
N LEU A 111 -6.91 -7.17 11.09
CA LEU A 111 -7.23 -8.56 11.43
C LEU A 111 -7.90 -9.30 10.27
N ALA A 112 -8.97 -8.74 9.71
CA ALA A 112 -9.68 -9.34 8.59
C ALA A 112 -8.80 -9.46 7.33
N LYS A 113 -7.97 -8.45 7.07
CA LYS A 113 -7.05 -8.48 5.92
C LYS A 113 -5.97 -9.55 6.09
N LEU A 114 -5.37 -9.70 7.28
CA LEU A 114 -4.40 -10.76 7.53
C LEU A 114 -5.01 -12.16 7.42
N ALA A 115 -6.22 -12.37 7.94
CA ALA A 115 -6.90 -13.65 7.80
C ALA A 115 -7.13 -14.01 6.32
N LEU A 116 -7.44 -13.02 5.49
CA LEU A 116 -7.55 -13.20 4.04
C LEU A 116 -6.20 -13.50 3.39
N VAL A 117 -5.14 -12.75 3.72
CA VAL A 117 -3.77 -13.02 3.24
C VAL A 117 -3.37 -14.46 3.56
N ALA A 118 -3.51 -14.88 4.83
CA ALA A 118 -3.22 -16.24 5.24
C ALA A 118 -3.96 -17.27 4.39
N SER A 119 -5.26 -17.06 4.15
CA SER A 119 -6.09 -17.97 3.37
C SER A 119 -5.66 -18.07 1.90
N VAL A 120 -5.40 -16.93 1.23
CA VAL A 120 -5.05 -16.94 -0.21
C VAL A 120 -3.61 -17.40 -0.47
N GLU A 121 -2.72 -17.19 0.49
CA GLU A 121 -1.33 -17.66 0.46
C GLU A 121 -1.18 -19.07 1.04
N HIS A 122 -2.31 -19.76 1.27
CA HIS A 122 -2.37 -21.14 1.75
C HIS A 122 -1.65 -21.38 3.09
N ARG A 123 -1.63 -20.37 3.96
CA ARG A 123 -1.24 -20.45 5.38
C ARG A 123 -2.46 -20.79 6.24
N ASP A 124 -2.22 -21.25 7.47
CA ASP A 124 -3.28 -21.50 8.44
C ASP A 124 -3.67 -20.19 9.17
N PRO A 125 -4.88 -19.65 8.97
CA PRO A 125 -5.30 -18.44 9.67
C PRO A 125 -5.58 -18.66 11.17
N SER A 126 -5.64 -19.91 11.64
CA SER A 126 -5.74 -20.24 13.07
C SER A 126 -4.37 -20.32 13.77
N ASP A 127 -3.28 -20.26 13.00
CA ASP A 127 -1.90 -20.18 13.49
C ASP A 127 -1.05 -19.28 12.57
N PHE A 128 -1.41 -18.00 12.50
CA PHE A 128 -0.70 -17.02 11.67
C PHE A 128 0.12 -16.09 12.57
N GLY A 129 1.44 -16.25 12.55
CA GLY A 129 2.32 -15.48 13.45
C GLY A 129 2.11 -15.82 14.94
N GLY A 130 1.58 -17.01 15.24
CA GLY A 130 1.19 -17.42 16.59
C GLY A 130 -0.17 -16.88 17.06
N LEU A 131 -0.96 -16.30 16.16
CA LEU A 131 -2.31 -15.79 16.43
C LEU A 131 -3.38 -16.65 15.76
N ASP A 132 -4.49 -16.88 16.47
CA ASP A 132 -5.71 -17.42 15.88
C ASP A 132 -6.58 -16.27 15.35
N LEU A 133 -6.35 -15.89 14.10
CA LEU A 133 -7.08 -14.80 13.46
C LEU A 133 -8.56 -15.15 13.27
N THR A 134 -8.88 -16.44 13.12
CA THR A 134 -10.27 -16.89 12.94
C THR A 134 -11.09 -16.78 14.22
N ALA A 135 -10.54 -17.20 15.36
CA ALA A 135 -11.18 -17.03 16.65
C ALA A 135 -11.37 -15.55 16.97
N LEU A 136 -10.33 -14.73 16.75
CA LEU A 136 -10.41 -13.29 16.96
C LEU A 136 -11.50 -12.64 16.11
N LEU A 137 -11.64 -13.02 14.83
CA LEU A 137 -12.73 -12.53 13.97
C LEU A 137 -14.10 -12.97 14.46
N LEU A 138 -14.25 -14.23 14.87
CA LEU A 138 -15.52 -14.76 15.34
C LEU A 138 -16.00 -14.03 16.59
N GLU A 139 -15.10 -13.72 17.52
CA GLU A 139 -15.44 -12.90 18.69
C GLU A 139 -15.97 -11.52 18.29
N ARG A 140 -15.37 -10.86 17.28
CA ARG A 140 -15.80 -9.53 16.83
C ARG A 140 -17.13 -9.54 16.08
N LEU A 141 -17.59 -10.68 15.58
CA LEU A 141 -18.92 -10.81 14.98
C LEU A 141 -20.03 -10.89 16.04
N GLY A 142 -19.68 -11.15 17.30
CA GLY A 142 -20.61 -11.17 18.43
C GLY A 142 -20.73 -9.84 19.19
N ASP A 143 -19.85 -8.88 18.90
CA ASP A 143 -19.84 -7.52 19.47
C ASP A 143 -20.82 -6.58 18.73
#